data_AF-A0AAW9SGA8-F1
#
_entry.id   AF-A0AAW9SGA8-F1
#
_cell.length_a   1.000
_cell.length_b   1.000
_cell.length_c   1.000
_cell.angle_alpha   90.00
_cell.angle_beta   90.00
_cell.angle_gamma   90.00
#
_symmetry.space_group_name_H-M   'P 1'
#
loop_
_entity.id
_entity.type
_entity.pdbx_description
1 polymer ?
#
loop_
_entity_poly.entity_id
_entity_poly.type
_entity_poly.pdbx_seq_one_letter_code
_entity_poly.pdbx_strand_id
1 'polypeptide(L)'
;MSAVSKVTRTNGSSSSVGETQSAAVSDALRDCGVYIGGKRLPGTYDHFSGLSEVRNFGEGFTWLSLSRPNATQMDAIAELYGLDELTVEDALTNRQRPKIEIHDDHVVFVIRSIHYSPEGLADDENEIIRSGQLMIVIGQEYVITIRMGMPSSDMQRISARVENTTDAIDYGPAGVLWALTDNLVDAYLRIALQLEDRVEIMEDAVFEPNLVSDIEDIYILKREILEMRHAIDPLTPALRSLMNLREDIMPKDVSRYLSDVLDHQLAAADLVAGLDERLSSLIDAAAVKIQLQQNQDMRTISAYAAILAVPTALAGIYGMNFDRMPELHWEYGYFIVLAIMFIIVAFLVWLLRRNKWL
;
A
#
# COMPACT_ATOMS: atom_id res chain seq x y z
N MET A 1 34.49 -1.20 77.29
CA MET A 1 33.95 -0.14 76.40
C MET A 1 34.85 -0.09 75.17
N SER A 2 34.65 -1.04 74.25
CA SER A 2 33.72 -1.07 73.10
C SER A 2 34.31 -0.40 71.87
N ALA A 3 34.33 -1.17 70.79
CA ALA A 3 35.22 -1.09 69.66
C ALA A 3 34.68 -0.29 68.46
N VAL A 4 35.62 0.11 67.62
CA VAL A 4 35.47 0.79 66.32
C VAL A 4 34.77 -0.14 65.32
N SER A 5 33.70 0.35 64.67
CA SER A 5 33.05 -0.32 63.53
C SER A 5 33.31 0.46 62.24
N LYS A 6 33.86 -0.26 61.26
CA LYS A 6 34.19 0.18 59.90
C LYS A 6 32.99 -0.22 59.03
N VAL A 7 32.27 0.75 58.47
CA VAL A 7 31.14 0.45 57.56
C VAL A 7 31.66 0.42 56.13
N THR A 8 31.68 -0.78 55.58
CA THR A 8 31.90 -1.11 54.17
C THR A 8 30.69 -0.62 53.36
N ARG A 9 30.90 0.23 52.35
CA ARG A 9 29.87 0.57 51.35
C ARG A 9 29.73 -0.62 50.39
N THR A 10 28.54 -1.22 50.36
CA THR A 10 28.14 -2.25 49.39
C THR A 10 27.58 -1.62 48.12
N ASN A 11 28.13 -2.01 46.96
CA ASN A 11 27.57 -1.81 45.62
C ASN A 11 26.26 -2.62 45.48
N GLY A 12 25.10 -1.98 45.54
CA GLY A 12 23.81 -2.70 45.47
C GLY A 12 22.64 -1.93 44.84
N SER A 13 22.87 -0.81 44.17
CA SER A 13 21.76 0.02 43.63
C SER A 13 21.61 0.01 42.10
N SER A 14 22.55 -0.55 41.34
CA SER A 14 22.45 -0.59 39.87
C SER A 14 21.70 -1.82 39.33
N SER A 15 21.71 -2.95 40.04
CA SER A 15 21.07 -4.19 39.58
C SER A 15 19.54 -4.15 39.69
N SER A 16 19.00 -3.52 40.75
CA SER A 16 17.54 -3.51 40.98
C SER A 16 16.77 -2.57 40.04
N VAL A 17 17.43 -1.49 39.56
CA VAL A 17 16.81 -0.54 38.62
C VAL A 17 16.71 -1.16 37.22
N GLY A 18 17.78 -1.85 36.77
CA GLY A 18 17.78 -2.58 35.49
C GLY A 18 16.78 -3.73 35.45
N GLU A 19 16.61 -4.49 36.53
CA GLU A 19 15.60 -5.57 36.62
C GLU A 19 14.16 -5.03 36.56
N THR A 20 13.89 -3.86 37.14
CA THR A 20 12.54 -3.26 37.15
C THR A 20 12.18 -2.64 35.80
N GLN A 21 13.14 -2.02 35.10
CA GLN A 21 12.93 -1.50 33.73
C GLN A 21 12.86 -2.63 32.68
N SER A 22 13.63 -3.72 32.85
CA SER A 22 13.55 -4.93 32.02
C SER A 22 12.14 -5.52 31.96
N ALA A 23 11.46 -5.63 33.12
CA ALA A 23 10.10 -6.14 33.20
C ALA A 23 9.07 -5.24 32.46
N ALA A 24 9.28 -3.92 32.41
CA ALA A 24 8.36 -2.99 31.75
C ALA A 24 8.41 -3.07 30.21
N VAL A 25 9.58 -3.36 29.63
CA VAL A 25 9.80 -3.42 28.17
C VAL A 25 9.49 -4.81 27.58
N SER A 26 9.42 -5.84 28.43
CA SER A 26 9.12 -7.25 28.07
C SER A 26 7.97 -7.42 27.08
N ASP A 27 6.85 -6.72 27.27
CA ASP A 27 5.64 -6.92 26.46
C ASP A 27 5.78 -6.45 25.00
N ALA A 28 6.60 -5.43 24.77
CA ALA A 28 6.90 -4.90 23.44
C ALA A 28 8.10 -5.60 22.78
N LEU A 29 9.02 -6.14 23.59
CA LEU A 29 10.17 -6.89 23.13
C LEU A 29 9.74 -8.14 22.35
N ARG A 30 10.37 -8.37 21.21
CA ARG A 30 10.13 -9.55 20.36
C ARG A 30 11.38 -10.39 20.18
N ASP A 31 12.53 -9.73 20.01
CA ASP A 31 13.83 -10.39 19.96
C ASP A 31 14.93 -9.41 20.39
N CYS A 32 16.01 -9.95 20.94
CA CYS A 32 17.25 -9.22 21.19
C CYS A 32 18.42 -10.17 20.89
N GLY A 33 19.10 -9.93 19.77
CA GLY A 33 20.26 -10.71 19.35
C GLY A 33 21.56 -9.96 19.60
N VAL A 34 22.56 -10.62 20.16
CA VAL A 34 23.92 -10.07 20.31
C VAL A 34 24.81 -10.67 19.23
N TYR A 35 25.51 -9.82 18.47
CA TYR A 35 26.33 -10.23 17.33
C TYR A 35 27.78 -9.82 17.55
N ILE A 36 28.67 -10.81 17.65
CA ILE A 36 30.10 -10.62 17.86
C ILE A 36 30.85 -11.34 16.74
N GLY A 37 31.76 -10.65 16.06
CA GLY A 37 32.57 -11.23 14.97
C GLY A 37 31.73 -11.91 13.87
N GLY A 38 30.64 -11.26 13.44
CA GLY A 38 29.77 -11.77 12.38
C GLY A 38 28.79 -12.88 12.82
N LYS A 39 28.72 -13.21 14.11
CA LYS A 39 27.92 -14.34 14.61
C LYS A 39 27.01 -13.94 15.76
N ARG A 40 25.76 -14.42 15.69
CA ARG A 40 24.81 -14.33 16.80
C ARG A 40 25.27 -15.20 17.97
N LEU A 41 25.43 -14.62 19.15
CA LEU A 41 25.74 -15.36 20.38
C LEU A 41 24.51 -16.15 20.85
N PRO A 42 24.70 -17.36 21.41
CA PRO A 42 23.62 -18.12 22.00
C PRO A 42 23.17 -17.49 23.32
N GLY A 43 21.86 -17.31 23.50
CA GLY A 43 21.29 -16.79 24.74
C GLY A 43 19.97 -16.07 24.52
N THR A 44 19.32 -15.72 25.62
CA THR A 44 18.18 -14.79 25.63
C THR A 44 18.66 -13.50 26.26
N TYR A 45 18.57 -12.42 25.51
CA TYR A 45 18.94 -11.08 25.96
C TYR A 45 17.70 -10.19 25.99
N ASP A 46 17.79 -9.11 26.76
CA ASP A 46 16.85 -8.00 26.74
C ASP A 46 17.57 -6.72 26.30
N HIS A 47 16.86 -5.59 26.30
CA HIS A 47 17.39 -4.30 25.87
C HIS A 47 18.61 -3.85 26.68
N PHE A 48 18.74 -4.26 27.95
CA PHE A 48 19.84 -3.88 28.83
C PHE A 48 21.03 -4.86 28.74
N SER A 49 20.75 -6.15 28.91
CA SER A 49 21.75 -7.21 28.91
C SER A 49 22.42 -7.36 27.54
N GLY A 50 21.68 -7.20 26.44
CA GLY A 50 22.25 -7.28 25.09
C GLY A 50 23.30 -6.19 24.83
N LEU A 51 22.96 -4.94 25.14
CA LEU A 51 23.90 -3.81 25.00
C LEU A 51 25.09 -3.94 25.97
N SER A 52 24.84 -4.39 27.20
CA SER A 52 25.90 -4.63 28.18
C SER A 52 26.89 -5.69 27.71
N GLU A 53 26.40 -6.76 27.07
CA GLU A 53 27.24 -7.84 26.55
C GLU A 53 28.16 -7.35 25.42
N VAL A 54 27.61 -6.59 24.46
CA VAL A 54 28.42 -5.97 23.39
C VAL A 54 29.53 -5.09 23.97
N ARG A 55 29.19 -4.24 24.94
CA ARG A 55 30.17 -3.37 25.62
C ARG A 55 31.22 -4.15 26.41
N ASN A 56 30.88 -5.30 26.98
CA ASN A 56 31.83 -6.18 27.68
C ASN A 56 32.83 -6.82 26.73
N PHE A 57 32.40 -7.21 25.52
CA PHE A 57 33.30 -7.72 24.48
C PHE A 57 34.12 -6.61 23.83
N GLY A 58 33.59 -5.39 23.76
CA GLY A 58 34.25 -4.23 23.15
C GLY A 58 34.20 -4.23 21.62
N GLU A 59 33.40 -5.11 21.03
CA GLU A 59 33.16 -5.19 19.58
C GLU A 59 31.75 -5.76 19.32
N GLY A 60 31.25 -5.58 18.10
CA GLY A 60 29.96 -6.11 17.67
C GLY A 60 28.78 -5.17 17.91
N PHE A 61 27.56 -5.71 17.84
CA PHE A 61 26.34 -4.94 18.02
C PHE A 61 25.18 -5.78 18.57
N THR A 62 24.19 -5.11 19.16
CA THR A 62 22.93 -5.73 19.58
C THR A 62 21.82 -5.35 18.60
N TRP A 63 20.97 -6.30 18.22
CA TRP A 63 19.77 -6.04 17.43
C TRP A 63 18.53 -6.24 18.30
N LEU A 64 17.90 -5.13 18.67
CA LEU A 64 16.68 -5.05 19.45
C LEU A 64 15.44 -4.94 18.54
N SER A 65 14.51 -5.88 18.64
CA SER A 65 13.26 -5.90 17.88
C SER A 65 12.06 -5.66 18.79
N LEU A 66 11.33 -4.57 18.51
CA LEU A 66 10.21 -4.05 19.30
C LEU A 66 8.93 -3.98 18.47
N SER A 67 7.80 -4.27 19.10
CA SER A 67 6.50 -4.27 18.45
C SER A 67 5.51 -3.40 19.21
N ARG A 68 5.08 -2.31 18.59
CA ARG A 68 4.10 -1.36 19.16
C ARG A 68 4.42 -1.00 20.63
N PRO A 69 5.63 -0.50 20.92
CA PRO A 69 5.97 -0.06 22.27
C PRO A 69 5.08 1.11 22.70
N ASN A 70 4.81 1.22 23.99
CA ASN A 70 4.16 2.40 24.58
C ASN A 70 5.22 3.45 25.00
N ALA A 71 4.76 4.63 25.42
CA ALA A 71 5.63 5.73 25.81
C ALA A 71 6.63 5.34 26.91
N THR A 72 6.16 4.73 27.99
CA THR A 72 7.01 4.29 29.11
C THR A 72 8.10 3.30 28.68
N GLN A 73 7.78 2.41 27.74
CA GLN A 73 8.75 1.46 27.20
C GLN A 73 9.79 2.17 26.34
N MET A 74 9.37 3.09 25.48
CA MET A 74 10.27 3.87 24.65
C MET A 74 11.16 4.81 25.48
N ASP A 75 10.65 5.40 26.56
CA ASP A 75 11.45 6.24 27.46
C ASP A 75 12.61 5.47 28.09
N ALA A 76 12.35 4.22 28.53
CA ALA A 76 13.39 3.35 29.10
C ALA A 76 14.46 2.97 28.06
N ILE A 77 14.03 2.72 26.81
CA ILE A 77 14.95 2.44 25.71
C ILE A 77 15.76 3.70 25.36
N ALA A 78 15.12 4.87 25.30
CA ALA A 78 15.76 6.13 24.98
C ALA A 78 16.83 6.50 26.01
N GLU A 79 16.54 6.36 27.31
CA GLU A 79 17.49 6.58 28.39
C GLU A 79 18.74 5.70 28.26
N LEU A 80 18.55 4.43 27.89
CA LEU A 80 19.65 3.46 27.79
C LEU A 80 20.50 3.63 26.52
N TYR A 81 19.85 3.87 25.38
CA TYR A 81 20.48 3.92 24.06
C TYR A 81 20.86 5.35 23.62
N GLY A 82 20.49 6.37 24.41
CA GLY A 82 20.78 7.77 24.12
C GLY A 82 19.89 8.36 23.03
N LEU A 83 18.65 7.89 22.88
CA LEU A 83 17.73 8.41 21.87
C LEU A 83 17.11 9.72 22.35
N ASP A 84 16.91 10.67 21.44
CA ASP A 84 16.24 11.93 21.77
C ASP A 84 14.71 11.82 21.80
N GLU A 85 14.06 12.85 22.34
CA GLU A 85 12.61 12.92 22.50
C GLU A 85 11.87 12.85 21.15
N LEU A 86 12.45 13.40 20.08
CA LEU A 86 11.88 13.35 18.73
C LEU A 86 11.87 11.91 18.19
N THR A 87 12.93 11.16 18.42
CA THR A 87 13.02 9.73 18.08
C THR A 87 11.94 8.92 18.82
N VAL A 88 11.69 9.24 20.09
CA VAL A 88 10.61 8.61 20.87
C VAL A 88 9.23 8.97 20.32
N GLU A 89 8.98 10.25 20.01
CA GLU A 89 7.72 10.70 19.42
C GLU A 89 7.44 9.98 18.08
N ASP A 90 8.46 9.85 17.24
CA ASP A 90 8.38 9.15 15.97
C ASP A 90 8.07 7.66 16.14
N ALA A 91 8.71 7.00 17.10
CA ALA A 91 8.49 5.59 17.41
C ALA A 91 7.05 5.28 17.83
N LEU A 92 6.37 6.24 18.47
CA LEU A 92 4.99 6.14 18.91
C LEU A 92 3.99 6.58 17.84
N THR A 93 4.46 7.28 16.81
CA THR A 93 3.63 7.80 15.72
C THR A 93 3.36 6.71 14.68
N ASN A 94 2.08 6.55 14.31
CA ASN A 94 1.68 5.63 13.26
C ASN A 94 1.58 6.33 11.90
N ARG A 95 1.79 5.56 10.81
CA ARG A 95 1.65 6.01 9.40
C ARG A 95 2.56 7.16 9.00
N GLN A 96 3.81 7.15 9.46
CA GLN A 96 4.81 8.09 8.96
C GLN A 96 5.13 7.85 7.47
N ARG A 97 5.56 8.91 6.80
CA ARG A 97 6.16 8.79 5.46
C ARG A 97 7.59 8.28 5.60
N PRO A 98 8.10 7.50 4.63
CA PRO A 98 9.50 7.14 4.60
C PRO A 98 10.39 8.38 4.74
N LYS A 99 11.36 8.32 5.65
CA LYS A 99 12.26 9.43 5.96
C LYS A 99 13.56 8.92 6.57
N ILE A 100 14.55 9.80 6.58
CA ILE A 100 15.81 9.63 7.29
C ILE A 100 16.06 10.88 8.12
N GLU A 101 16.49 10.67 9.35
CA GLU A 101 16.95 11.71 10.27
C GLU A 101 18.33 11.32 10.79
N ILE A 102 19.24 12.29 10.76
CA ILE A 102 20.65 12.09 11.12
C ILE A 102 20.87 12.87 12.41
N HIS A 103 21.19 12.14 13.47
CA HIS A 103 21.55 12.70 14.76
C HIS A 103 23.07 12.56 14.94
N ASP A 104 23.61 13.14 16.01
CA ASP A 104 25.05 13.10 16.26
C ASP A 104 25.54 11.66 16.52
N ASP A 105 24.73 10.85 17.21
CA ASP A 105 25.11 9.51 17.69
C ASP A 105 24.36 8.34 17.00
N HIS A 106 23.28 8.63 16.27
CA HIS A 106 22.46 7.60 15.61
C HIS A 106 21.78 8.13 14.33
N VAL A 107 21.31 7.20 13.50
CA VAL A 107 20.45 7.48 12.35
C VAL A 107 19.11 6.82 12.56
N VAL A 108 18.04 7.59 12.33
CA VAL A 108 16.67 7.10 12.28
C VAL A 108 16.25 6.97 10.83
N PHE A 109 15.81 5.78 10.43
CA PHE A 109 15.29 5.51 9.11
C PHE A 109 13.92 4.86 9.22
N VAL A 110 12.93 5.45 8.56
CA VAL A 110 11.56 4.94 8.53
C VAL A 110 11.24 4.47 7.12
N ILE A 111 10.74 3.24 7.00
CA ILE A 111 10.27 2.64 5.75
C ILE A 111 8.91 2.00 5.97
N ARG A 112 8.04 2.02 4.95
CA ARG A 112 6.73 1.37 5.04
C ARG A 112 6.84 -0.12 4.76
N SER A 113 6.08 -0.94 5.48
CA SER A 113 5.88 -2.35 5.10
C SER A 113 4.58 -2.46 4.33
N ILE A 114 4.57 -3.16 3.20
CA ILE A 114 3.35 -3.45 2.44
C ILE A 114 3.12 -4.96 2.53
N HIS A 115 1.93 -5.33 2.96
CA HIS A 115 1.45 -6.71 3.00
C HIS A 115 0.35 -6.88 1.97
N TYR A 116 0.53 -7.80 1.04
CA TYR A 116 -0.43 -8.08 -0.03
C TYR A 116 -1.17 -9.39 0.23
N SER A 117 -2.50 -9.33 0.20
CA SER A 117 -3.41 -10.47 0.30
C SER A 117 -4.38 -10.47 -0.88
N PRO A 118 -4.16 -11.31 -1.91
CA PRO A 118 -5.00 -11.29 -3.12
C PRO A 118 -6.46 -11.69 -2.85
N GLU A 119 -6.69 -12.49 -1.81
CA GLU A 119 -8.02 -12.95 -1.36
C GLU A 119 -8.77 -11.89 -0.54
N GLY A 120 -8.19 -10.70 -0.35
CA GLY A 120 -8.69 -9.70 0.59
C GLY A 120 -8.09 -9.86 1.98
N LEU A 121 -8.23 -8.84 2.82
CA LEU A 121 -7.79 -8.87 4.20
C LEU A 121 -8.92 -9.36 5.11
N ALA A 122 -8.56 -9.97 6.24
CA ALA A 122 -9.53 -10.54 7.17
C ALA A 122 -10.55 -9.52 7.73
N ASP A 123 -10.18 -8.23 7.74
CA ASP A 123 -11.02 -7.15 8.25
C ASP A 123 -11.81 -6.42 7.14
N ASP A 124 -11.39 -6.56 5.87
CA ASP A 124 -12.00 -5.94 4.70
C ASP A 124 -11.60 -6.75 3.44
N GLU A 125 -12.56 -7.47 2.86
CA GLU A 125 -12.34 -8.31 1.67
C GLU A 125 -11.98 -7.47 0.42
N ASN A 126 -12.32 -6.18 0.41
CA ASN A 126 -12.00 -5.26 -0.67
C ASN A 126 -10.62 -4.60 -0.52
N GLU A 127 -10.01 -4.68 0.67
CA GLU A 127 -8.64 -4.20 0.91
C GLU A 127 -7.68 -5.37 0.69
N ILE A 128 -6.79 -5.24 -0.28
CA ILE A 128 -5.82 -6.30 -0.64
C ILE A 128 -4.40 -5.90 -0.24
N ILE A 129 -4.17 -4.63 0.08
CA ILE A 129 -2.91 -4.10 0.56
C ILE A 129 -3.09 -3.51 1.96
N ARG A 130 -2.33 -4.05 2.93
CA ARG A 130 -2.18 -3.47 4.26
C ARG A 130 -0.83 -2.79 4.38
N SER A 131 -0.84 -1.52 4.74
CA SER A 131 0.38 -0.78 5.02
C SER A 131 0.70 -0.72 6.52
N GLY A 132 1.97 -0.90 6.83
CA GLY A 132 2.57 -0.69 8.14
C GLY A 132 3.87 0.11 7.99
N GLN A 133 4.66 0.19 9.04
CA GLN A 133 5.98 0.80 9.03
C GLN A 133 6.96 0.02 9.91
N LEU A 134 8.22 0.13 9.50
CA LEU A 134 9.38 -0.29 10.24
C LEU A 134 10.26 0.94 10.43
N MET A 135 10.44 1.35 11.67
CA MET A 135 11.45 2.32 12.06
C MET A 135 12.72 1.54 12.42
N ILE A 136 13.84 1.94 11.86
CA ILE A 136 15.17 1.35 12.06
C ILE A 136 16.05 2.45 12.61
N VAL A 137 16.53 2.27 13.83
CA VAL A 137 17.51 3.15 14.46
C VAL A 137 18.84 2.43 14.49
N ILE A 138 19.86 3.01 13.88
CA ILE A 138 21.22 2.46 13.91
C ILE A 138 22.15 3.40 14.69
N GLY A 139 22.86 2.83 15.66
CA GLY A 139 24.00 3.45 16.33
C GLY A 139 25.25 2.62 16.10
N GLN A 140 26.37 2.99 16.73
CA GLN A 140 27.64 2.26 16.57
C GLN A 140 27.57 0.80 17.08
N GLU A 141 26.86 0.59 18.19
CA GLU A 141 26.82 -0.71 18.90
C GLU A 141 25.43 -1.38 18.82
N TYR A 142 24.49 -0.82 18.05
CA TYR A 142 23.12 -1.31 18.08
C TYR A 142 22.31 -1.06 16.80
N VAL A 143 21.31 -1.91 16.61
CA VAL A 143 20.18 -1.74 15.70
C VAL A 143 18.90 -1.88 16.51
N ILE A 144 18.00 -0.91 16.44
CA ILE A 144 16.67 -1.00 17.04
C ILE A 144 15.65 -0.98 15.91
N THR A 145 14.83 -2.02 15.80
CA THR A 145 13.72 -2.08 14.85
C THR A 145 12.39 -1.99 15.59
N ILE A 146 11.59 -0.98 15.28
CA ILE A 146 10.27 -0.76 15.88
C ILE A 146 9.22 -0.92 14.78
N ARG A 147 8.34 -1.92 14.96
CA ARG A 147 7.26 -2.18 14.01
C ARG A 147 5.92 -1.64 14.50
N MET A 148 5.23 -0.93 13.60
CA MET A 148 3.88 -0.40 13.78
C MET A 148 3.03 -0.84 12.57
N GLY A 149 2.03 -1.68 12.78
CA GLY A 149 1.16 -2.15 11.69
C GLY A 149 1.72 -3.30 10.82
N MET A 150 3.02 -3.58 10.88
CA MET A 150 3.64 -4.71 10.17
C MET A 150 3.29 -6.07 10.81
N PRO A 151 2.85 -7.08 10.03
CA PRO A 151 2.62 -8.44 10.53
C PRO A 151 3.87 -9.06 11.18
N SER A 152 3.69 -9.84 12.25
CA SER A 152 4.81 -10.49 12.94
C SER A 152 5.50 -11.55 12.07
N SER A 153 4.74 -12.27 11.25
CA SER A 153 5.26 -13.25 10.30
C SER A 153 6.24 -12.64 9.30
N ASP A 154 5.95 -11.42 8.84
CA ASP A 154 6.78 -10.73 7.86
C ASP A 154 8.11 -10.33 8.48
N MET A 155 8.09 -9.73 9.68
CA MET A 155 9.33 -9.41 10.39
C MET A 155 10.15 -10.65 10.74
N GLN A 156 9.52 -11.75 11.20
CA GLN A 156 10.24 -12.99 11.52
C GLN A 156 10.93 -13.59 10.29
N ARG A 157 10.25 -13.61 9.14
CA ARG A 157 10.84 -14.07 7.88
C ARG A 157 12.01 -13.19 7.44
N ILE A 158 11.85 -11.87 7.54
CA ILE A 158 12.89 -10.91 7.18
C ILE A 158 14.09 -11.06 8.13
N SER A 159 13.89 -11.06 9.45
CA SER A 159 14.95 -11.26 10.44
C SER A 159 15.73 -12.56 10.20
N ALA A 160 15.02 -13.67 9.98
CA ALA A 160 15.67 -14.94 9.66
C ALA A 160 16.48 -14.87 8.35
N ARG A 161 16.01 -14.14 7.34
CA ARG A 161 16.75 -13.95 6.09
C ARG A 161 18.00 -13.09 6.28
N VAL A 162 17.89 -12.00 7.06
CA VAL A 162 19.02 -11.13 7.41
C VAL A 162 20.09 -11.90 8.18
N GLU A 163 19.71 -12.69 9.18
CA GLU A 163 20.64 -13.51 9.97
C GLU A 163 21.36 -14.59 9.14
N ASN A 164 20.73 -15.09 8.08
CA ASN A 164 21.35 -16.03 7.15
C ASN A 164 22.18 -15.36 6.06
N THR A 165 22.18 -14.02 5.97
CA THR A 165 22.97 -13.25 5.00
C THR A 165 24.27 -12.82 5.67
N THR A 166 25.34 -13.59 5.47
CA THR A 166 26.64 -13.38 6.15
C THR A 166 27.16 -11.96 6.00
N ASP A 167 27.14 -11.42 4.78
CA ASP A 167 27.54 -10.05 4.49
C ASP A 167 26.78 -9.01 5.33
N ALA A 168 25.47 -9.19 5.53
CA ALA A 168 24.64 -8.21 6.26
C ALA A 168 25.04 -8.09 7.74
N ILE A 169 25.40 -9.20 8.38
CA ILE A 169 25.85 -9.21 9.77
C ILE A 169 27.30 -8.73 9.88
N ASP A 170 28.14 -9.06 8.89
CA ASP A 170 29.55 -8.66 8.87
C ASP A 170 29.74 -7.14 8.70
N TYR A 171 28.86 -6.47 7.95
CA TYR A 171 28.83 -5.00 7.85
C TYR A 171 28.19 -4.30 9.06
N GLY A 172 27.82 -5.03 10.12
CA GLY A 172 27.30 -4.47 11.36
C GLY A 172 25.92 -3.81 11.21
N PRO A 173 25.64 -2.74 12.00
CA PRO A 173 24.34 -2.06 11.97
C PRO A 173 23.90 -1.57 10.59
N ALA A 174 24.83 -1.08 9.78
CA ALA A 174 24.57 -0.62 8.41
C ALA A 174 24.14 -1.78 7.48
N GLY A 175 24.78 -2.94 7.62
CA GLY A 175 24.44 -4.13 6.85
C GLY A 175 23.04 -4.66 7.18
N VAL A 176 22.65 -4.64 8.46
CA VAL A 176 21.27 -4.98 8.89
C VAL A 176 20.26 -4.00 8.29
N LEU A 177 20.53 -2.69 8.34
CA LEU A 177 19.66 -1.68 7.72
C LEU A 177 19.49 -1.94 6.22
N TRP A 178 20.60 -2.17 5.50
CA TRP A 178 20.56 -2.50 4.08
C TRP A 178 19.68 -3.74 3.83
N ALA A 179 19.96 -4.85 4.51
CA ALA A 179 19.26 -6.10 4.26
C ALA A 179 17.76 -5.98 4.59
N LEU A 180 17.39 -5.28 5.67
CA LEU A 180 15.97 -4.99 5.97
C LEU A 180 15.31 -4.16 4.87
N THR A 181 16.01 -3.15 4.37
CA THR A 181 15.50 -2.23 3.34
C THR A 181 15.31 -2.96 2.01
N ASP A 182 16.32 -3.72 1.59
CA ASP A 182 16.30 -4.57 0.40
C ASP A 182 15.10 -5.53 0.41
N ASN A 183 14.89 -6.21 1.53
CA ASN A 183 13.78 -7.13 1.73
C ASN A 183 12.40 -6.48 1.51
N LEU A 184 12.24 -5.23 1.98
CA LEU A 184 11.00 -4.47 1.88
C LEU A 184 10.79 -3.89 0.48
N VAL A 185 11.85 -3.37 -0.15
CA VAL A 185 11.80 -2.84 -1.52
C VAL A 185 11.52 -3.95 -2.54
N ASP A 186 12.16 -5.10 -2.39
CA ASP A 186 11.87 -6.29 -3.19
C ASP A 186 10.39 -6.71 -3.08
N ALA A 187 9.78 -6.53 -1.91
CA ALA A 187 8.36 -6.79 -1.73
C ALA A 187 7.51 -5.80 -2.53
N TYR A 188 7.89 -4.52 -2.59
CA TYR A 188 7.18 -3.55 -3.41
C TYR A 188 7.17 -3.95 -4.88
N LEU A 189 8.32 -4.32 -5.44
CA LEU A 189 8.42 -4.71 -6.84
C LEU A 189 7.59 -5.96 -7.14
N ARG A 190 7.67 -7.00 -6.28
CA ARG A 190 6.85 -8.21 -6.44
C ARG A 190 5.35 -7.89 -6.41
N ILE A 191 4.91 -7.05 -5.47
CA ILE A 191 3.50 -6.69 -5.33
C ILE A 191 3.05 -5.84 -6.53
N ALA A 192 3.88 -4.92 -7.01
CA ALA A 192 3.58 -4.11 -8.19
C ALA A 192 3.35 -4.98 -9.44
N LEU A 193 4.17 -6.02 -9.65
CA LEU A 193 3.96 -7.00 -10.74
C LEU A 193 2.64 -7.78 -10.56
N GLN A 194 2.29 -8.16 -9.33
CA GLN A 194 1.01 -8.83 -9.06
C GLN A 194 -0.21 -7.92 -9.30
N LEU A 195 -0.06 -6.61 -9.06
CA LEU A 195 -1.10 -5.63 -9.36
C LEU A 195 -1.19 -5.37 -10.86
N GLU A 196 -0.08 -5.44 -11.60
CA GLU A 196 -0.08 -5.36 -13.06
C GLU A 196 -0.96 -6.44 -13.69
N ASP A 197 -0.82 -7.69 -13.24
CA ASP A 197 -1.68 -8.81 -13.69
C ASP A 197 -3.17 -8.50 -13.44
N ARG A 198 -3.50 -7.86 -12.30
CA ARG A 198 -4.88 -7.47 -11.98
C ARG A 198 -5.39 -6.32 -12.84
N VAL A 199 -4.54 -5.35 -13.16
CA VAL A 199 -4.87 -4.27 -14.10
C VAL A 199 -5.15 -4.85 -15.49
N GLU A 200 -4.34 -5.80 -15.97
CA GLU A 200 -4.56 -6.47 -17.26
C GLU A 200 -5.93 -7.16 -17.32
N ILE A 201 -6.30 -7.92 -16.28
CA ILE A 201 -7.63 -8.54 -16.18
C ILE A 201 -8.75 -7.49 -16.23
N MET A 202 -8.55 -6.34 -15.58
CA MET A 202 -9.51 -5.24 -15.57
C MET A 202 -9.65 -4.57 -16.95
N GLU A 203 -8.53 -4.40 -17.66
CA GLU A 203 -8.51 -3.88 -19.02
C GLU A 203 -9.35 -4.76 -19.95
N ASP A 204 -9.10 -6.07 -19.94
CA ASP A 204 -9.86 -7.04 -20.73
C ASP A 204 -11.37 -6.96 -20.44
N ALA A 205 -11.74 -6.87 -19.15
CA ALA A 205 -13.13 -6.77 -18.73
C ALA A 205 -13.85 -5.49 -19.23
N VAL A 206 -13.16 -4.34 -19.25
CA VAL A 206 -13.74 -3.06 -19.73
C VAL A 206 -14.02 -3.11 -21.23
N PHE A 207 -13.14 -3.74 -22.01
CA PHE A 207 -13.27 -3.82 -23.47
C PHE A 207 -14.17 -4.96 -23.95
N GLU A 208 -14.59 -5.88 -23.09
CA GLU A 208 -15.57 -6.89 -23.45
C GLU A 208 -16.96 -6.27 -23.75
N PRO A 209 -17.56 -6.53 -24.92
CA PRO A 209 -18.80 -5.84 -25.36
C PRO A 209 -20.02 -6.05 -24.46
N ASN A 210 -20.08 -7.18 -23.75
CA ASN A 210 -21.24 -7.60 -22.95
C ASN A 210 -20.98 -7.58 -21.43
N LEU A 211 -19.76 -7.22 -21.01
CA LEU A 211 -19.44 -7.09 -19.59
C LEU A 211 -19.71 -5.65 -19.14
N VAL A 212 -20.57 -5.50 -18.14
CA VAL A 212 -20.61 -4.29 -17.33
C VAL A 212 -19.42 -4.43 -16.38
N SER A 213 -18.28 -3.85 -16.74
CA SER A 213 -17.18 -3.71 -15.79
C SER A 213 -17.66 -2.81 -14.66
N ASP A 214 -17.51 -3.27 -13.42
CA ASP A 214 -17.85 -2.47 -12.26
C ASP A 214 -16.77 -1.40 -12.10
N ILE A 215 -17.17 -0.14 -12.33
CA ILE A 215 -16.29 1.02 -12.11
C ILE A 215 -15.78 1.02 -10.66
N GLU A 216 -16.54 0.44 -9.72
CA GLU A 216 -16.14 0.27 -8.33
C GLU A 216 -14.83 -0.52 -8.19
N ASP A 217 -14.67 -1.63 -8.93
CA ASP A 217 -13.47 -2.46 -8.86
C ASP A 217 -12.22 -1.71 -9.36
N ILE A 218 -12.39 -0.86 -10.39
CA ILE A 218 -11.31 0.01 -10.90
C ILE A 218 -10.89 1.01 -9.83
N TYR A 219 -11.86 1.60 -9.11
CA TYR A 219 -11.59 2.54 -8.02
C TYR A 219 -10.95 1.87 -6.81
N ILE A 220 -11.37 0.66 -6.45
CA ILE A 220 -10.74 -0.12 -5.37
C ILE A 220 -9.27 -0.32 -5.73
N LEU A 221 -8.97 -0.88 -6.91
CA LEU A 221 -7.59 -1.13 -7.32
C LEU A 221 -6.75 0.16 -7.40
N LYS A 222 -7.35 1.28 -7.83
CA LYS A 222 -6.70 2.60 -7.82
C LYS A 222 -6.35 3.07 -6.41
N ARG A 223 -7.18 2.79 -5.40
CA ARG A 223 -6.88 3.07 -3.99
C ARG A 223 -5.67 2.28 -3.50
N GLU A 224 -5.59 1.00 -3.88
CA GLU A 224 -4.49 0.11 -3.50
C GLU A 224 -3.16 0.56 -4.15
N ILE A 225 -3.20 0.97 -5.42
CA ILE A 225 -2.07 1.59 -6.12
C ILE A 225 -1.61 2.87 -5.43
N LEU A 226 -2.54 3.72 -4.96
CA LEU A 226 -2.19 4.92 -4.23
C LEU A 226 -1.50 4.62 -2.88
N GLU A 227 -1.93 3.59 -2.16
CA GLU A 227 -1.26 3.14 -0.93
C GLU A 227 0.16 2.64 -1.19
N MET A 228 0.40 1.97 -2.32
CA MET A 228 1.76 1.61 -2.77
C MET A 228 2.62 2.85 -3.03
N ARG A 229 2.09 3.85 -3.75
CA ARG A 229 2.80 5.11 -4.03
C ARG A 229 3.18 5.85 -2.76
N HIS A 230 2.30 5.87 -1.75
CA HIS A 230 2.60 6.46 -0.44
C HIS A 230 3.77 5.79 0.29
N ALA A 231 4.07 4.52 -0.02
CA ALA A 231 5.24 3.79 0.48
C ALA A 231 6.49 3.96 -0.37
N ILE A 232 6.34 3.99 -1.69
CA ILE A 232 7.47 3.93 -2.63
C ILE A 232 8.01 5.33 -2.93
N ASP A 233 7.16 6.29 -3.32
CA ASP A 233 7.60 7.59 -3.85
C ASP A 233 8.51 8.37 -2.85
N PRO A 234 8.17 8.46 -1.55
CA PRO A 234 9.00 9.20 -0.58
C PRO A 234 10.31 8.49 -0.22
N LEU A 235 10.48 7.22 -0.58
CA LEU A 235 11.66 6.44 -0.23
C LEU A 235 12.90 6.86 -1.05
N THR A 236 12.70 7.34 -2.29
CA THR A 236 13.78 7.79 -3.18
C THR A 236 14.75 8.78 -2.52
N PRO A 237 14.32 9.93 -1.97
CA PRO A 237 15.23 10.86 -1.31
C PRO A 237 15.85 10.26 -0.05
N ALA A 238 15.15 9.40 0.69
CA ALA A 238 15.68 8.78 1.90
C ALA A 238 16.82 7.80 1.60
N LEU A 239 16.68 6.95 0.57
CA LEU A 239 17.76 6.06 0.09
C LEU A 239 18.97 6.85 -0.41
N ARG A 240 18.74 7.93 -1.17
CA ARG A 240 19.84 8.82 -1.61
C ARG A 240 20.58 9.44 -0.44
N SER A 241 19.88 9.85 0.59
CA SER A 241 20.49 10.39 1.81
C SER A 241 21.27 9.31 2.58
N LEU A 242 20.76 8.08 2.70
CA LEU A 242 21.48 6.95 3.31
C LEU A 242 22.83 6.69 2.62
N MET A 243 22.86 6.67 1.29
CA MET A 243 24.09 6.45 0.51
C MET A 243 25.12 7.58 0.65
N ASN A 244 24.70 8.77 1.08
CA ASN A 244 25.57 9.93 1.27
C ASN A 244 25.98 10.16 2.72
N LEU A 245 25.64 9.22 3.62
CA LEU A 245 26.12 9.26 5.00
C LEU A 245 27.64 9.10 5.06
N ARG A 246 28.22 9.53 6.18
CA ARG A 246 29.65 9.39 6.43
C ARG A 246 30.03 7.90 6.49
N GLU A 247 31.25 7.58 6.08
CA GLU A 247 31.75 6.20 5.95
C GLU A 247 31.84 5.44 7.29
N ASP A 248 31.90 6.16 8.42
CA ASP A 248 31.82 5.59 9.78
C ASP A 248 30.43 5.02 10.11
N ILE A 249 29.38 5.55 9.49
CA ILE A 249 27.99 5.11 9.70
C ILE A 249 27.56 4.18 8.56
N MET A 250 27.92 4.54 7.32
CA MET A 250 27.54 3.81 6.12
C MET A 250 28.79 3.47 5.31
N PRO A 251 29.35 2.26 5.47
CA PRO A 251 30.50 1.82 4.69
C PRO A 251 30.22 1.91 3.18
N LYS A 252 31.26 2.18 2.38
CA LYS A 252 31.12 2.29 0.91
C LYS A 252 30.53 1.03 0.26
N ASP A 253 30.88 -0.14 0.78
CA ASP A 253 30.36 -1.41 0.27
C ASP A 253 28.84 -1.53 0.51
N VAL A 254 28.35 -1.11 1.68
CA VAL A 254 26.91 -1.05 1.98
C VAL A 254 26.22 0.01 1.12
N SER A 255 26.85 1.16 0.90
CA SER A 255 26.32 2.20 0.00
C SER A 255 26.14 1.69 -1.43
N ARG A 256 27.03 0.80 -1.90
CA ARG A 256 26.90 0.16 -3.21
C ARG A 256 25.70 -0.78 -3.25
N TYR A 257 25.46 -1.56 -2.21
CA TYR A 257 24.27 -2.41 -2.13
C TYR A 257 22.98 -1.57 -2.05
N LEU A 258 22.99 -0.45 -1.32
CA LEU A 258 21.86 0.49 -1.30
C LEU A 258 21.58 1.13 -2.66
N SER A 259 22.57 1.22 -3.56
CA SER A 259 22.34 1.66 -4.94
C SER A 259 21.49 0.65 -5.73
N ASP A 260 21.70 -0.65 -5.51
CA ASP A 260 20.88 -1.71 -6.12
C ASP A 260 19.44 -1.67 -5.57
N VAL A 261 19.31 -1.45 -4.26
CA VAL A 261 18.02 -1.22 -3.61
C VAL A 261 17.31 0.02 -4.19
N LEU A 262 18.05 1.10 -4.46
CA LEU A 262 17.49 2.28 -5.12
C LEU A 262 17.00 1.95 -6.54
N ASP A 263 17.76 1.17 -7.31
CA ASP A 263 17.34 0.77 -8.67
C ASP A 263 16.06 -0.07 -8.64
N HIS A 264 15.94 -1.03 -7.70
CA HIS A 264 14.70 -1.79 -7.50
C HIS A 264 13.54 -0.90 -7.04
N GLN A 265 13.80 0.06 -6.15
CA GLN A 265 12.79 1.00 -5.68
C GLN A 265 12.28 1.89 -6.82
N LEU A 266 13.17 2.38 -7.69
CA LEU A 266 12.81 3.18 -8.86
C LEU A 266 12.01 2.36 -9.86
N ALA A 267 12.41 1.11 -10.13
CA ALA A 267 11.66 0.20 -10.98
C ALA A 267 10.23 -0.04 -10.46
N ALA A 268 10.09 -0.24 -9.14
CA ALA A 268 8.77 -0.37 -8.51
C ALA A 268 7.95 0.94 -8.62
N ALA A 269 8.59 2.11 -8.44
CA ALA A 269 7.94 3.41 -8.56
C ALA A 269 7.38 3.64 -9.98
N ASP A 270 8.21 3.39 -11.00
CA ASP A 270 7.84 3.55 -12.40
C ASP A 270 6.69 2.61 -12.79
N LEU A 271 6.74 1.34 -12.34
CA LEU A 271 5.67 0.37 -12.59
C LEU A 271 4.36 0.84 -11.96
N VAL A 272 4.35 1.19 -10.67
CA VAL A 272 3.14 1.65 -9.97
C VAL A 272 2.60 2.94 -10.57
N ALA A 273 3.45 3.87 -11.00
CA ALA A 273 3.03 5.08 -11.70
C ALA A 273 2.34 4.75 -13.04
N GLY A 274 2.89 3.80 -13.81
CA GLY A 274 2.27 3.31 -15.05
C GLY A 274 0.92 2.64 -14.81
N LEU A 275 0.76 1.88 -13.73
CA LEU A 275 -0.52 1.28 -13.36
C LEU A 275 -1.58 2.33 -13.00
N ASP A 276 -1.20 3.40 -12.28
CA ASP A 276 -2.11 4.51 -11.97
C ASP A 276 -2.61 5.24 -13.23
N GLU A 277 -1.73 5.43 -14.22
CA GLU A 277 -2.09 6.03 -15.51
C GLU A 277 -3.01 5.12 -16.34
N ARG A 278 -2.74 3.80 -16.38
CA ARG A 278 -3.58 2.80 -17.04
C ARG A 278 -4.97 2.76 -16.41
N LEU A 279 -5.06 2.67 -15.08
CA LEU A 279 -6.34 2.69 -14.37
C LEU A 279 -7.12 4.00 -14.60
N SER A 280 -6.43 5.14 -14.64
CA SER A 280 -7.07 6.42 -14.97
C SER A 280 -7.67 6.41 -16.38
N SER A 281 -6.93 5.87 -17.34
CA SER A 281 -7.40 5.71 -18.73
C SER A 281 -8.59 4.75 -18.83
N LEU A 282 -8.62 3.70 -18.01
CA LEU A 282 -9.76 2.78 -17.94
C LEU A 282 -11.02 3.42 -17.37
N ILE A 283 -10.90 4.25 -16.34
CA ILE A 283 -12.04 5.01 -15.80
C ILE A 283 -12.65 5.88 -16.90
N ASP A 284 -11.81 6.61 -17.66
CA ASP A 284 -12.28 7.45 -18.77
C ASP A 284 -12.91 6.62 -19.89
N ALA A 285 -12.31 5.49 -20.26
CA ALA A 285 -12.86 4.58 -21.27
C ALA A 285 -14.22 3.99 -20.83
N ALA A 286 -14.35 3.60 -19.57
CA ALA A 286 -15.61 3.11 -19.00
C ALA A 286 -16.70 4.19 -19.04
N ALA A 287 -16.36 5.44 -18.71
CA ALA A 287 -17.29 6.57 -18.80
C ALA A 287 -17.77 6.81 -20.25
N VAL A 288 -16.88 6.74 -21.23
CA VAL A 288 -17.25 6.84 -22.66
C VAL A 288 -18.14 5.67 -23.08
N LYS A 289 -17.86 4.44 -22.64
CA LYS A 289 -18.70 3.26 -22.92
C LYS A 289 -20.12 3.45 -22.40
N ILE A 290 -20.27 3.92 -21.16
CA ILE A 290 -21.58 4.24 -20.56
C ILE A 290 -22.33 5.30 -21.39
N GLN A 291 -21.64 6.36 -21.81
CA GLN A 291 -22.25 7.41 -22.64
C GLN A 291 -22.71 6.88 -24.01
N LEU A 292 -21.93 6.01 -24.64
CA LEU A 292 -22.30 5.37 -25.91
C LEU A 292 -23.54 4.48 -25.75
N GLN A 293 -23.62 3.73 -24.65
CA GLN A 293 -24.78 2.90 -24.32
C GLN A 293 -26.03 3.77 -24.09
N GLN A 294 -25.94 4.83 -23.30
CA GLN A 294 -27.04 5.78 -23.11
C GLN A 294 -27.50 6.42 -24.42
N ASN A 295 -26.56 6.76 -25.31
CA ASN A 295 -26.89 7.29 -26.63
C ASN A 295 -27.61 6.26 -27.50
N GLN A 296 -27.21 4.98 -27.42
CA GLN A 296 -27.88 3.89 -28.14
C GLN A 296 -29.29 3.63 -27.58
N ASP A 297 -29.45 3.67 -26.26
CA ASP A 297 -30.75 3.53 -25.59
C ASP A 297 -31.69 4.68 -25.98
N MET A 298 -31.19 5.92 -25.96
CA MET A 298 -31.95 7.09 -26.39
C MET A 298 -32.38 6.99 -27.86
N ARG A 299 -31.49 6.53 -28.76
CA ARG A 299 -31.84 6.29 -30.17
C ARG A 299 -32.94 5.24 -30.31
N THR A 300 -32.85 4.16 -29.54
CA THR A 300 -33.83 3.08 -29.53
C THR A 300 -35.20 3.56 -29.05
N ILE A 301 -35.25 4.28 -27.92
CA ILE A 301 -36.49 4.87 -27.39
C ILE A 301 -37.10 5.86 -28.40
N SER A 302 -36.26 6.72 -28.99
CA SER A 302 -36.70 7.71 -29.99
C SER A 302 -37.24 7.03 -31.25
N ALA A 303 -36.64 5.92 -31.68
CA ALA A 303 -37.12 5.12 -32.80
C ALA A 303 -38.52 4.53 -32.52
N TYR A 304 -38.72 3.94 -31.34
CA TYR A 304 -40.06 3.47 -30.93
C TYR A 304 -41.09 4.59 -30.84
N ALA A 305 -40.72 5.75 -30.30
CA ALA A 305 -41.61 6.91 -30.23
C ALA A 305 -42.01 7.41 -31.62
N ALA A 306 -41.06 7.52 -32.56
CA ALA A 306 -41.33 7.92 -33.95
C ALA A 306 -42.26 6.93 -34.66
N ILE A 307 -42.08 5.62 -34.44
CA ILE A 307 -42.94 4.57 -34.98
C ILE A 307 -44.37 4.69 -34.44
N LEU A 308 -44.53 4.94 -33.14
CA LEU A 308 -45.85 5.09 -32.49
C LEU A 308 -46.55 6.42 -32.83
N ALA A 309 -45.79 7.48 -33.12
CA ALA A 309 -46.35 8.79 -33.44
C ALA A 309 -47.23 8.77 -34.70
N VAL A 310 -46.88 7.98 -35.71
CA VAL A 310 -47.63 7.93 -36.99
C VAL A 310 -49.04 7.35 -36.82
N PRO A 311 -49.24 6.14 -36.24
CA PRO A 311 -50.58 5.64 -35.96
C PRO A 311 -51.37 6.53 -35.01
N THR A 312 -50.71 7.11 -34.00
CA THR A 312 -51.36 7.98 -33.01
C THR A 312 -51.89 9.26 -33.66
N ALA A 313 -51.10 9.89 -34.53
CA ALA A 313 -51.51 11.09 -35.24
C ALA A 313 -52.66 10.82 -36.22
N LEU A 314 -52.57 9.71 -36.99
CA LEU A 314 -53.64 9.32 -37.92
C LEU A 314 -54.94 8.96 -37.17
N ALA A 315 -54.85 8.18 -36.10
CA ALA A 315 -56.01 7.88 -35.25
C ALA A 315 -56.58 9.15 -34.61
N GLY A 316 -55.73 10.10 -34.20
CA GLY A 316 -56.14 11.40 -33.68
C GLY A 316 -56.93 12.21 -34.69
N ILE A 317 -56.41 12.38 -35.92
CA ILE A 317 -57.08 13.14 -37.00
C ILE A 317 -58.44 12.53 -37.35
N TYR A 318 -58.50 11.21 -37.57
CA TYR A 318 -59.74 10.51 -37.92
C TYR A 318 -60.69 10.30 -36.71
N GLY A 319 -60.21 10.54 -35.48
CA GLY A 319 -61.02 10.57 -34.27
C GLY A 319 -61.67 11.93 -33.99
N MET A 320 -61.40 12.96 -34.81
CA MET A 320 -62.02 14.29 -34.67
C MET A 320 -63.42 14.32 -35.29
N ASN A 321 -64.36 14.95 -34.60
CA ASN A 321 -65.75 15.09 -35.06
C ASN A 321 -65.89 16.21 -36.12
N PHE A 322 -65.48 15.95 -37.36
CA PHE A 322 -65.70 16.88 -38.49
C PHE A 322 -66.81 16.41 -39.43
N ASP A 323 -67.71 17.33 -39.79
CA ASP A 323 -68.86 17.04 -40.68
C ASP A 323 -68.49 16.93 -42.18
N ARG A 324 -67.34 17.46 -42.59
CA ARG A 324 -66.89 17.45 -44.01
C ARG A 324 -65.50 16.83 -44.16
N MET A 325 -65.42 15.51 -44.03
CA MET A 325 -64.29 14.69 -44.48
C MET A 325 -64.73 13.84 -45.68
N PRO A 326 -64.30 14.18 -46.92
CA PRO A 326 -64.69 13.46 -48.14
C PRO A 326 -64.44 11.96 -48.08
N GLU A 327 -63.40 11.54 -47.35
CA GLU A 327 -62.91 10.17 -47.26
C GLU A 327 -63.74 9.28 -46.32
N LEU A 328 -64.54 9.87 -45.42
CA LEU A 328 -65.26 9.13 -44.36
C LEU A 328 -66.47 8.35 -44.89
N HIS A 329 -67.06 8.79 -45.99
CA HIS A 329 -68.31 8.24 -46.55
C HIS A 329 -68.03 7.25 -47.69
N TRP A 330 -66.76 6.97 -47.99
CA TRP A 330 -66.35 6.05 -49.05
C TRP A 330 -66.10 4.65 -48.47
N GLU A 331 -66.71 3.61 -49.06
CA GLU A 331 -66.65 2.22 -48.56
C GLU A 331 -65.22 1.70 -48.33
N TYR A 332 -64.24 2.19 -49.10
CA TYR A 332 -62.84 1.77 -49.00
C TYR A 332 -61.93 2.71 -48.20
N GLY A 333 -62.44 3.86 -47.74
CA GLY A 333 -61.63 4.90 -47.08
C GLY A 333 -60.88 4.38 -45.85
N TYR A 334 -61.55 3.60 -44.99
CA TYR A 334 -60.96 2.96 -43.81
C TYR A 334 -59.76 2.05 -44.16
N PHE A 335 -59.93 1.15 -45.13
CA PHE A 335 -58.88 0.22 -45.54
C PHE A 335 -57.70 0.92 -46.20
N ILE A 336 -57.95 1.99 -46.97
CA ILE A 336 -56.88 2.79 -47.61
C ILE A 336 -56.05 3.51 -46.56
N VAL A 337 -56.67 4.11 -45.53
CA VAL A 337 -55.94 4.79 -44.44
C VAL A 337 -55.08 3.79 -43.67
N LEU A 338 -55.60 2.60 -43.35
CA LEU A 338 -54.83 1.53 -42.71
C LEU A 338 -53.63 1.08 -43.56
N ALA A 339 -53.83 0.92 -44.89
CA ALA A 339 -52.76 0.55 -45.79
C ALA A 339 -51.67 1.64 -45.87
N ILE A 340 -52.05 2.91 -45.97
CA ILE A 340 -51.11 4.04 -45.96
C ILE A 340 -50.34 4.10 -44.64
N MET A 341 -51.03 3.97 -43.50
CA MET A 341 -50.42 3.93 -42.17
C MET A 341 -49.39 2.80 -42.07
N PHE A 342 -49.75 1.59 -42.51
CA PHE A 342 -48.86 0.44 -42.52
C PHE A 342 -47.62 0.70 -43.39
N ILE A 343 -47.79 1.26 -44.59
CA ILE A 343 -46.68 1.58 -45.48
C ILE A 343 -45.73 2.60 -44.84
N ILE A 344 -46.25 3.66 -44.21
CA ILE A 344 -45.42 4.68 -43.55
C ILE A 344 -44.65 4.06 -42.38
N VAL A 345 -45.32 3.28 -41.53
CA VAL A 345 -44.68 2.59 -40.40
C VAL A 345 -43.62 1.60 -40.88
N ALA A 346 -43.92 0.78 -41.89
CA ALA A 346 -42.97 -0.16 -42.48
C ALA A 346 -41.75 0.56 -43.08
N PHE A 347 -41.97 1.69 -43.74
CA PHE A 347 -40.90 2.55 -44.26
C PHE A 347 -40.04 3.14 -43.14
N LEU A 348 -40.64 3.63 -42.06
CA LEU A 348 -39.91 4.13 -40.88
C LEU A 348 -39.08 3.03 -40.21
N VAL A 349 -39.66 1.84 -39.99
CA VAL A 349 -38.95 0.69 -39.42
C VAL A 349 -37.76 0.32 -40.30
N TRP A 350 -37.95 0.26 -41.62
CA TRP A 350 -36.87 -0.02 -42.56
C TRP A 350 -35.77 1.04 -42.50
N LEU A 351 -36.13 2.33 -42.48
CA LEU A 351 -35.18 3.45 -42.40
C LEU A 351 -34.39 3.43 -41.09
N LEU A 352 -35.06 3.20 -39.96
CA LEU A 352 -34.44 3.20 -38.63
C LEU A 352 -33.50 1.99 -38.43
N ARG A 353 -33.89 0.80 -38.92
CA ARG A 353 -33.00 -0.38 -38.95
C ARG A 353 -31.78 -0.14 -39.84
N ARG A 354 -31.96 0.46 -41.02
CA ARG A 354 -30.85 0.80 -41.92
C ARG A 354 -29.85 1.74 -41.25
N ASN A 355 -30.33 2.63 -40.39
CA ASN A 355 -29.49 3.57 -39.64
C ASN A 355 -28.94 3.00 -38.31
N LYS A 356 -29.22 1.74 -37.96
CA LYS A 356 -28.83 1.09 -36.69
C LYS A 356 -29.39 1.76 -35.43
N TRP A 357 -30.57 2.37 -35.54
CA TRP A 357 -31.31 2.87 -34.39
C TRP A 357 -32.20 1.78 -33.77
N LEU A 358 -32.36 0.65 -34.47
CA LEU A 358 -33.17 -0.52 -34.15
C LEU A 358 -32.44 -1.80 -34.54
#